data_AF-A0A7C1W9M1-F1
#
_entry.id   AF-A0A7C1W9M1-F1
#
_cell.length_a   1.000
_cell.length_b   1.000
_cell.length_c   1.000
_cell.angle_alpha   90.00
_cell.angle_beta   90.00
_cell.angle_gamma   90.00
#
_symmetry.space_group_name_H-M   'P 1'
#
loop_
_entity.id
_entity.type
_entity.pdbx_description
1 polymer ?
#
loop_
_entity_poly.entity_id
_entity_poly.type
_entity_poly.pdbx_seq_one_letter_code
_entity_poly.pdbx_strand_id
1 'polypeptide(L)'
;MWVKKSEFDKLIDPEKFQVFILSSKVSFPFHFGIHTWIVISEKGKLHRWEVWRTKNNCKTSWGHVHKNMFKSYLWTKDWFFKKYFFKRKSRERFLWKVIEGGEGSNAERIIKFINKNASKYPLIHEYGFFFGPNSNTFTQWILDSSSETKVKLPFWAFGRNYKV
;
A
#
# COMPACT_ATOMS: atom_id res chain seq x y z
N MET A 1 -7.96 2.46 11.81
CA MET A 1 -9.35 2.99 11.73
C MET A 1 -9.96 2.57 10.40
N TRP A 2 -11.24 2.21 10.35
CA TRP A 2 -11.93 2.04 9.07
C TRP A 2 -12.12 3.40 8.42
N VAL A 3 -11.71 3.56 7.16
CA VAL A 3 -11.72 4.88 6.52
C VAL A 3 -12.58 4.88 5.25
N LYS A 4 -13.63 5.70 5.27
CA LYS A 4 -14.40 6.08 4.08
C LYS A 4 -13.60 7.07 3.24
N LYS A 5 -13.93 7.18 1.95
CA LYS A 5 -13.26 8.13 1.05
C LYS A 5 -13.29 9.56 1.61
N SER A 6 -14.46 10.03 2.04
CA SER A 6 -14.64 11.38 2.59
C SER A 6 -13.83 11.63 3.87
N GLU A 7 -13.56 10.59 4.65
CA GLU A 7 -12.69 10.69 5.84
C GLU A 7 -11.21 10.71 5.43
N PHE A 8 -10.83 9.88 4.44
CA PHE A 8 -9.46 9.89 3.90
C PHE A 8 -9.11 11.26 3.31
N ASP A 9 -10.01 11.83 2.51
CA ASP A 9 -9.78 13.12 1.84
C ASP A 9 -9.57 14.26 2.85
N LYS A 10 -10.21 14.19 4.03
CA LYS A 10 -10.02 15.15 5.14
C LYS A 10 -8.67 15.03 5.85
N LEU A 11 -7.97 13.90 5.72
CA LEU A 11 -6.65 13.70 6.33
C LEU A 11 -5.52 14.28 5.47
N ILE A 12 -5.80 14.62 4.22
CA ILE A 12 -4.79 15.13 3.29
C ILE A 12 -4.46 16.57 3.67
N ASP A 13 -3.22 16.81 4.04
CA ASP A 13 -2.69 18.11 4.39
C ASP A 13 -1.76 18.60 3.26
N PRO A 14 -2.10 19.68 2.54
CA PRO A 14 -1.29 20.20 1.44
C PRO A 14 0.04 20.80 1.91
N GLU A 15 0.19 21.13 3.20
CA GLU A 15 1.41 21.74 3.73
C GLU A 15 2.42 20.70 4.22
N LYS A 16 2.04 19.41 4.23
CA LYS A 16 2.87 18.32 4.76
C LYS A 16 3.23 17.27 3.73
N PHE A 17 4.32 16.58 4.02
CA PHE A 17 4.57 15.25 3.50
C PHE A 17 3.80 14.24 4.34
N GLN A 18 3.08 13.32 3.70
CA GLN A 18 2.32 12.29 4.41
C GLN A 18 2.51 10.92 3.76
N VAL A 19 2.63 9.89 4.59
CA VAL A 19 2.67 8.48 4.18
C VAL A 19 1.55 7.75 4.90
N PHE A 20 0.59 7.28 4.12
CA PHE A 20 -0.55 6.52 4.59
C PHE A 20 -0.30 5.03 4.34
N ILE A 21 -0.36 4.24 5.40
CA ILE A 21 -0.31 2.77 5.31
C ILE A 21 -1.75 2.27 5.38
N LEU A 22 -2.23 1.66 4.30
CA LEU A 22 -3.58 1.16 4.20
C LEU A 22 -3.59 -0.35 4.02
N SER A 23 -4.72 -0.98 4.34
CA SER A 23 -4.96 -2.38 4.06
C SER A 23 -6.42 -2.69 3.82
N SER A 24 -6.68 -3.88 3.28
CA SER A 24 -8.02 -4.48 3.23
C SER A 24 -7.93 -6.00 3.34
N LYS A 25 -9.01 -6.64 3.79
CA LYS A 25 -9.10 -8.10 3.87
C LYS A 25 -9.10 -8.72 2.48
N VAL A 26 -8.35 -9.81 2.32
CA VAL A 26 -8.37 -10.62 1.10
C VAL A 26 -9.73 -11.33 0.96
N SER A 27 -10.11 -11.69 -0.26
CA SER A 27 -11.41 -12.34 -0.55
C SER A 27 -11.47 -13.74 0.03
N PHE A 28 -12.69 -14.24 0.22
CA PHE A 28 -12.96 -15.67 0.30
C PHE A 28 -12.20 -16.46 -0.78
N PRO A 29 -11.56 -17.60 -0.45
CA PRO A 29 -11.55 -18.28 0.86
C PRO A 29 -10.50 -17.75 1.87
N PHE A 30 -9.73 -16.72 1.54
CA PHE A 30 -8.56 -16.27 2.31
C PHE A 30 -8.81 -15.04 3.20
N HIS A 31 -9.97 -14.97 3.85
CA HIS A 31 -10.37 -13.80 4.66
C HIS A 31 -9.49 -13.53 5.90
N PHE A 32 -8.58 -14.44 6.23
CA PHE A 32 -7.63 -14.32 7.32
C PHE A 32 -6.40 -13.47 6.95
N GLY A 33 -6.13 -13.25 5.66
CA GLY A 33 -5.04 -12.41 5.19
C GLY A 33 -5.47 -10.96 4.93
N ILE A 34 -4.53 -10.04 5.08
CA ILE A 34 -4.68 -8.66 4.60
C ILE A 34 -3.76 -8.40 3.41
N HIS A 35 -4.19 -7.47 2.57
CA HIS A 35 -3.40 -6.88 1.49
C HIS A 35 -3.14 -5.42 1.84
N THR A 36 -1.87 -5.03 1.96
CA THR A 36 -1.45 -3.67 2.25
C THR A 36 -1.07 -2.89 0.98
N TRP A 37 -1.21 -1.57 1.04
CA TRP A 37 -0.64 -0.65 0.05
C TRP A 37 -0.27 0.66 0.74
N ILE A 38 0.57 1.45 0.07
CA ILE A 38 1.04 2.73 0.57
C ILE A 38 0.51 3.84 -0.33
N VAL A 39 0.04 4.92 0.29
CA VAL A 39 -0.23 6.18 -0.40
C VAL A 39 0.70 7.24 0.16
N ILE A 40 1.45 7.89 -0.71
CA ILE A 40 2.25 9.06 -0.37
C ILE A 40 1.51 10.32 -0.80
N SER A 41 1.65 11.38 -0.02
CA SER A 41 1.20 12.74 -0.32
C SER A 41 2.42 13.65 -0.31
N GLU A 42 2.75 14.21 -1.47
CA GLU A 42 3.77 15.24 -1.62
C GLU A 42 3.07 16.60 -1.71
N LYS A 43 2.89 17.26 -0.56
CA LYS A 43 2.19 18.55 -0.47
C LYS A 43 0.81 18.51 -1.15
N GLY A 44 0.01 17.50 -0.78
CA GLY A 44 -1.34 17.23 -1.32
C GLY A 44 -1.39 16.40 -2.61
N LYS A 45 -0.26 16.18 -3.30
CA LYS A 45 -0.23 15.32 -4.50
C LYS A 45 -0.11 13.85 -4.11
N LEU A 46 -1.17 13.08 -4.38
CA LEU A 46 -1.21 11.67 -4.00
C LEU A 46 -0.61 10.73 -5.04
N HIS A 47 0.21 9.78 -4.56
CA HIS A 47 0.64 8.64 -5.34
C HIS A 47 0.49 7.34 -4.54
N ARG A 48 -0.09 6.33 -5.17
CA ARG A 48 -0.24 5.00 -4.59
C ARG A 48 0.87 4.09 -5.09
N TRP A 49 1.44 3.32 -4.18
CA TRP A 49 2.38 2.25 -4.46
C TRP A 49 1.88 0.94 -3.89
N GLU A 50 1.94 -0.12 -4.70
CA GLU A 50 1.54 -1.45 -4.28
C GLU A 50 2.27 -2.54 -5.07
N VAL A 51 2.30 -3.75 -4.49
CA VAL A 51 2.72 -4.96 -5.20
C VAL A 51 1.49 -5.81 -5.51
N TRP A 52 1.34 -6.22 -6.76
CA TRP A 52 0.20 -7.02 -7.23
C TRP A 52 0.65 -8.32 -7.90
N ARG A 53 -0.24 -9.33 -7.89
CA ARG A 53 0.06 -10.68 -8.40
C ARG A 53 0.43 -10.69 -9.88
N THR A 54 -0.18 -9.83 -10.70
CA THR A 54 0.07 -9.78 -12.14
C THR A 54 1.09 -8.70 -12.46
N LYS A 55 2.05 -9.00 -13.33
CA LYS A 55 3.10 -8.06 -13.73
C LYS A 55 2.55 -7.01 -14.72
N ASN A 56 3.13 -5.82 -14.72
CA ASN A 56 2.97 -4.82 -15.78
C ASN A 56 1.52 -4.38 -16.10
N ASN A 57 0.65 -4.26 -15.10
CA ASN A 57 -0.78 -3.93 -15.29
C ASN A 57 -1.09 -2.47 -15.69
N CYS A 58 -0.12 -1.56 -15.58
CA CYS A 58 -0.27 -0.15 -15.96
C CYS A 58 1.05 0.44 -16.49
N LYS A 59 0.99 1.63 -17.12
CA LYS A 59 2.17 2.30 -17.70
C LYS A 59 3.30 2.56 -16.69
N THR A 60 2.94 2.72 -15.41
CA THR A 60 3.86 2.96 -14.30
C THR A 60 4.00 1.69 -13.45
N SER A 61 4.32 0.59 -14.11
CA SER A 61 4.60 -0.71 -13.49
C SER A 61 6.02 -1.14 -13.76
N TRP A 62 6.58 -1.86 -12.79
CA TRP A 62 7.88 -2.51 -12.89
C TRP A 62 7.72 -3.89 -12.29
N GLY A 63 7.61 -4.93 -13.12
CA GLY A 63 7.29 -6.27 -12.64
C GLY A 63 5.98 -6.28 -11.85
N HIS A 64 6.04 -6.74 -10.61
CA HIS A 64 4.91 -6.77 -9.68
C HIS A 64 4.67 -5.46 -8.92
N VAL A 65 5.58 -4.49 -8.99
CA VAL A 65 5.41 -3.17 -8.34
C VAL A 65 4.65 -2.24 -9.27
N HIS A 66 3.68 -1.53 -8.74
CA HIS A 66 2.86 -0.59 -9.49
C HIS A 66 2.73 0.75 -8.77
N LYS A 67 2.90 1.84 -9.52
CA LYS A 67 2.51 3.19 -9.12
C LYS A 67 1.14 3.51 -9.75
N ASN A 68 0.19 3.98 -8.95
CA ASN A 68 -1.12 4.45 -9.39
C ASN A 68 -1.93 3.46 -10.26
N MET A 69 -1.74 2.14 -10.09
CA MET A 69 -2.56 1.15 -10.79
C MET A 69 -4.04 1.23 -10.40
N PHE A 70 -4.30 1.47 -9.12
CA PHE A 70 -5.62 1.84 -8.61
C PHE A 70 -5.62 3.28 -8.08
N LYS A 71 -6.81 3.89 -7.95
CA LYS A 71 -6.91 5.21 -7.30
C LYS A 71 -6.40 5.11 -5.85
N SER A 72 -5.86 6.21 -5.34
CA SER A 72 -5.16 6.29 -4.06
C SER A 72 -5.93 5.62 -2.91
N TYR A 73 -7.24 5.83 -2.85
CA TYR A 73 -8.14 5.30 -1.80
C TYR A 73 -8.94 4.04 -2.21
N LEU A 74 -8.92 3.60 -3.48
CA LEU A 74 -9.80 2.52 -3.97
C LEU A 74 -9.20 1.14 -3.77
N TRP A 75 -9.96 0.19 -3.22
CA TRP A 75 -9.57 -1.21 -3.26
C TRP A 75 -9.97 -1.84 -4.60
N THR A 76 -8.99 -2.08 -5.48
CA THR A 76 -9.10 -2.74 -6.80
C THR A 76 -10.16 -2.16 -7.77
N LYS A 77 -10.20 -2.66 -9.00
CA LYS A 77 -11.32 -2.41 -9.92
C LYS A 77 -12.54 -3.17 -9.40
N ASP A 78 -13.37 -2.47 -8.63
CA ASP A 78 -14.70 -2.88 -8.11
C ASP A 78 -15.60 -3.56 -9.18
N TRP A 79 -15.30 -3.34 -10.47
CA TRP A 79 -15.95 -3.97 -11.62
C TRP A 79 -15.83 -5.51 -11.67
N PHE A 80 -14.64 -6.08 -11.41
CA PHE A 80 -14.43 -7.52 -11.61
C PHE A 80 -15.19 -8.37 -10.58
N PHE A 81 -15.31 -7.88 -9.34
CA PHE A 81 -16.07 -8.54 -8.28
C PHE A 81 -17.58 -8.29 -8.38
N LYS A 82 -18.03 -7.12 -8.84
CA LYS A 82 -19.46 -6.85 -9.09
C LYS A 82 -20.08 -7.79 -10.12
N LYS A 83 -19.31 -8.24 -11.11
CA LYS A 83 -19.79 -9.10 -12.20
C LYS A 83 -20.06 -10.54 -11.77
N TYR A 84 -19.31 -11.08 -10.81
CA TYR A 84 -19.34 -12.51 -10.48
C TYR A 84 -19.74 -12.83 -9.04
N PHE A 85 -19.75 -11.84 -8.13
CA PHE A 85 -20.17 -12.03 -6.74
C PHE A 85 -21.19 -10.96 -6.35
N PHE A 86 -22.39 -11.40 -5.92
CA PHE A 86 -23.48 -10.58 -5.38
C PHE A 86 -22.95 -9.38 -4.56
N LYS A 87 -23.51 -8.18 -4.81
CA LYS A 87 -23.24 -6.87 -4.19
C LYS A 87 -22.44 -6.96 -2.88
N ARG A 88 -21.14 -7.22 -2.97
CA ARG A 88 -20.27 -7.26 -1.79
C ARG A 88 -20.01 -5.82 -1.38
N LYS A 89 -20.40 -5.49 -0.14
CA LYS A 89 -20.08 -4.21 0.51
C LYS A 89 -18.62 -3.89 0.24
N SER A 90 -18.34 -2.71 -0.32
CA SER A 90 -16.98 -2.21 -0.61
C SER A 90 -16.09 -2.58 0.58
N ARG A 91 -15.10 -3.45 0.34
CA ARG A 91 -14.35 -4.07 1.42
C ARG A 91 -13.77 -3.00 2.30
N GLU A 92 -14.01 -3.17 3.59
CA GLU A 92 -13.65 -2.19 4.59
C GLU A 92 -12.13 -1.94 4.48
N ARG A 93 -11.75 -0.66 4.41
CA ARG A 93 -10.36 -0.20 4.26
C ARG A 93 -9.86 0.23 5.60
N PHE A 94 -8.75 -0.30 6.03
CA PHE A 94 -8.17 0.03 7.31
C PHE A 94 -6.94 0.91 7.11
N LEU A 95 -7.01 2.15 7.58
CA LEU A 95 -5.85 3.02 7.74
C LEU A 95 -5.11 2.58 9.00
N TRP A 96 -3.90 2.07 8.82
CA TRP A 96 -3.03 1.58 9.89
C TRP A 96 -2.29 2.72 10.56
N LYS A 97 -1.65 3.57 9.76
CA LYS A 97 -0.79 4.63 10.25
C LYS A 97 -0.76 5.75 9.23
N VAL A 98 -0.66 6.96 9.75
CA VAL A 98 -0.22 8.15 9.01
C VAL A 98 1.12 8.55 9.61
N ILE A 99 2.12 8.72 8.76
CA ILE A 99 3.41 9.32 9.10
C ILE A 99 3.42 10.66 8.38
N GLU A 100 3.51 11.77 9.11
CA GLU A 100 3.44 13.10 8.52
C GLU A 100 4.49 14.04 9.10
N GLY A 101 4.80 15.09 8.34
CA GLY A 101 5.68 16.16 8.79
C GLY A 101 6.05 17.12 7.66
N GLY A 102 6.73 18.21 8.04
CA GLY A 102 7.27 19.18 7.11
C GLY A 102 8.57 18.72 6.44
N GLU A 103 9.34 19.66 5.93
CA GLU A 103 10.65 19.41 5.32
C GLU A 103 11.64 18.81 6.33
N GLY A 104 12.47 17.87 5.88
CA GLY A 104 13.40 17.11 6.73
C GLY A 104 12.75 16.01 7.57
N SER A 105 11.42 15.92 7.58
CA SER A 105 10.69 14.94 8.38
C SER A 105 10.90 13.50 7.90
N ASN A 106 10.59 12.56 8.78
CA ASN A 106 10.59 11.15 8.46
C ASN A 106 9.64 10.82 7.28
N ALA A 107 8.49 11.49 7.20
CA ALA A 107 7.55 11.32 6.09
C ALA A 107 8.23 11.67 4.75
N GLU A 108 8.94 12.80 4.67
CA GLU A 108 9.67 13.19 3.47
C GLU A 108 10.76 12.18 3.10
N ARG A 109 11.51 11.67 4.08
CA ARG A 109 12.57 10.66 3.85
C ARG A 109 12.02 9.37 3.27
N ILE A 110 10.91 8.87 3.81
CA ILE A 110 10.23 7.66 3.29
C ILE A 110 9.75 7.90 1.87
N ILE A 111 9.16 9.07 1.59
CA ILE A 111 8.70 9.42 0.23
C ILE A 111 9.87 9.44 -0.75
N LYS A 112 10.98 10.09 -0.40
CA LYS A 112 12.21 10.11 -1.20
C LYS A 112 12.73 8.69 -1.44
N PHE A 113 12.72 7.83 -0.41
CA PHE A 113 13.10 6.43 -0.55
C PHE A 113 12.20 5.68 -1.54
N ILE A 114 10.87 5.80 -1.41
CA ILE A 114 9.90 5.16 -2.30
C ILE A 114 10.12 5.63 -3.74
N ASN A 115 10.18 6.94 -3.97
CA ASN A 115 10.34 7.51 -5.31
C ASN A 115 11.67 7.06 -5.97
N LYS A 116 12.73 6.84 -5.19
CA LYS A 116 14.03 6.38 -5.70
C LYS A 116 14.11 4.86 -5.91
N ASN A 117 13.51 4.07 -5.02
CA ASN A 117 13.82 2.65 -4.90
C ASN A 117 12.66 1.72 -5.23
N ALA A 118 11.39 2.17 -5.22
CA ALA A 118 10.25 1.26 -5.40
C ALA A 118 10.26 0.56 -6.78
N SER A 119 10.69 1.25 -7.84
CA SER A 119 10.87 0.65 -9.18
C SER A 119 12.07 -0.29 -9.30
N LYS A 120 12.92 -0.35 -8.27
CA LYS A 120 14.12 -1.21 -8.16
C LYS A 120 14.01 -2.16 -6.97
N TYR A 121 12.78 -2.44 -6.50
CA TYR A 121 12.53 -3.34 -5.40
C TYR A 121 13.23 -4.69 -5.64
N PRO A 122 13.98 -5.28 -4.69
CA PRO A 122 14.76 -6.48 -4.98
C PRO A 122 13.93 -7.68 -5.45
N LEU A 123 12.72 -7.84 -4.92
CA LEU A 123 11.81 -8.95 -5.25
C LEU A 123 10.75 -8.57 -6.30
N ILE A 124 11.09 -7.64 -7.20
CA ILE A 124 10.17 -7.07 -8.19
C ILE A 124 9.59 -8.07 -9.19
N HIS A 125 10.24 -9.22 -9.39
CA HIS A 125 9.81 -10.26 -10.32
C HIS A 125 9.26 -11.53 -9.64
N GLU A 126 9.19 -11.53 -8.31
CA GLU A 126 8.73 -12.64 -7.49
C GLU A 126 7.39 -12.30 -6.84
N TYR A 127 6.51 -13.29 -6.72
CA TYR A 127 5.26 -13.14 -6.01
C TYR A 127 4.79 -14.45 -5.38
N GLY A 128 4.70 -14.48 -4.05
CA GLY A 128 4.15 -15.58 -3.25
C GLY A 128 2.89 -15.16 -2.50
N PHE A 129 1.75 -15.78 -2.81
CA PHE A 129 0.46 -15.33 -2.31
C PHE A 129 0.33 -15.33 -0.77
N PHE A 130 0.78 -16.39 -0.09
CA PHE A 130 0.68 -16.50 1.37
C PHE A 130 1.94 -16.02 2.09
N PHE A 131 3.07 -16.71 1.91
CA PHE A 131 4.27 -16.46 2.70
C PHE A 131 5.17 -15.36 2.15
N GLY A 132 4.80 -14.76 1.01
CA GLY A 132 5.60 -13.76 0.34
C GLY A 132 6.59 -14.34 -0.67
N PRO A 133 7.28 -13.46 -1.42
CA PRO A 133 7.15 -12.01 -1.32
C PRO A 133 5.82 -11.51 -1.90
N ASN A 134 5.17 -10.57 -1.22
CA ASN A 134 3.88 -10.02 -1.67
C ASN A 134 3.74 -8.54 -1.25
N SER A 135 2.52 -8.01 -1.30
CA SER A 135 2.21 -6.64 -0.88
C SER A 135 2.65 -6.30 0.54
N ASN A 136 2.53 -7.27 1.47
CA ASN A 136 2.91 -7.10 2.87
C ASN A 136 4.43 -7.07 3.01
N THR A 137 5.16 -7.89 2.25
CA THR A 137 6.63 -7.85 2.17
C THR A 137 7.10 -6.48 1.68
N PHE A 138 6.55 -6.00 0.57
CA PHE A 138 6.91 -4.70 0.00
C PHE A 138 6.61 -3.54 0.96
N THR A 139 5.45 -3.59 1.62
CA THR A 139 5.07 -2.57 2.59
C THR A 139 6.00 -2.59 3.80
N GLN A 140 6.34 -3.76 4.35
CA GLN A 140 7.28 -3.87 5.46
C GLN A 140 8.68 -3.40 5.05
N TRP A 141 9.17 -3.77 3.86
CA TRP A 141 10.45 -3.30 3.32
C TRP A 141 10.53 -1.77 3.23
N ILE A 142 9.45 -1.09 2.82
CA ILE A 142 9.40 0.37 2.84
C ILE A 142 9.42 0.91 4.27
N LEU A 143 8.71 0.29 5.21
CA LEU A 143 8.71 0.74 6.61
C LEU A 143 10.08 0.58 7.26
N ASP A 144 10.78 -0.50 6.93
CA ASP A 144 12.12 -0.79 7.43
C ASP A 144 13.18 0.17 6.85
N SER A 145 12.88 0.87 5.75
CA SER A 145 13.79 1.88 5.15
C SER A 145 14.03 3.09 6.05
N SER A 146 13.16 3.32 7.04
CA SER A 146 13.31 4.37 8.04
C SER A 146 13.36 3.77 9.44
N SER A 147 14.55 3.76 10.03
CA SER A 147 14.83 3.29 11.39
C SER A 147 14.00 3.98 12.47
N GLU A 148 13.50 5.19 12.19
CA GLU A 148 12.72 6.01 13.11
C GLU A 148 11.24 5.58 13.22
N THR A 149 10.69 4.87 12.24
CA THR A 149 9.25 4.55 12.26
C THR A 149 8.91 3.46 13.27
N LYS A 150 9.82 2.49 13.52
CA LYS A 150 9.58 1.26 14.31
C LYS A 150 8.25 0.56 13.98
N VAL A 151 7.63 0.84 12.81
CA VAL A 151 6.31 0.33 12.47
C VAL A 151 6.46 -1.08 11.90
N LYS A 152 5.83 -2.04 12.57
CA LYS A 152 5.67 -3.40 12.05
C LYS A 152 4.22 -3.63 11.67
N LEU A 153 4.01 -4.20 10.49
CA LEU A 153 2.71 -4.71 10.08
C LEU A 153 2.22 -5.77 11.07
N PRO A 154 0.91 -5.99 11.24
CA PRO A 154 0.38 -7.01 12.16
C PRO A 154 0.71 -8.44 11.72
N PHE A 155 0.59 -9.42 12.63
CA PHE A 155 0.96 -10.80 12.33
C PHE A 155 0.17 -11.45 11.18
N TRP A 156 -1.07 -11.02 10.95
CA TRP A 156 -1.93 -11.49 9.85
C TRP A 156 -1.60 -10.85 8.49
N ALA A 157 -0.62 -9.96 8.43
CA ALA A 157 0.01 -9.51 7.19
C ALA A 157 1.01 -10.59 6.71
N PHE A 158 0.50 -11.73 6.25
CA PHE A 158 1.37 -12.84 5.81
C PHE A 158 2.37 -12.39 4.75
N GLY A 159 3.63 -12.76 4.93
CA GLY A 159 4.76 -12.27 4.13
C GLY A 159 5.47 -11.02 4.68
N ARG A 160 4.98 -10.38 5.75
CA ARG A 160 5.65 -9.21 6.35
C ARG A 160 7.09 -9.47 6.82
N ASN A 161 7.42 -10.70 7.21
CA ASN A 161 8.75 -11.08 7.71
C ASN A 161 9.63 -11.72 6.63
N TYR A 162 9.22 -11.65 5.36
CA TYR A 162 10.00 -12.19 4.26
C TYR A 162 11.27 -11.36 4.07
N LYS A 163 12.42 -12.02 3.88
CA LYS A 163 13.72 -11.35 3.78
C LYS A 163 13.87 -10.71 2.39
N VAL A 164 14.27 -9.44 2.37
CA VAL A 164 14.53 -8.64 1.16
C VAL A 164 15.99 -8.25 1.12
#